data_AF-A0A5D3D269-F1
#
_entry.id   AF-A0A5D3D269-F1
#
_cell.length_a   1.000
_cell.length_b   1.000
_cell.length_c   1.000
_cell.angle_alpha   90.00
_cell.angle_beta   90.00
_cell.angle_gamma   90.00
#
_symmetry.space_group_name_H-M   'P 1'
#
loop_
_entity.id
_entity.type
_entity.pdbx_description
1 polymer ?
#
loop_
_entity_poly.entity_id
_entity_poly.type
_entity_poly.pdbx_seq_one_letter_code
_entity_poly.pdbx_strand_id
1 'polypeptide(L)'
;MGEKVINVNGKDRSIPRNLNVHKFVDPRATELEALQSIVLNRMSSDICDQRSKRRRTSSYLNNASRKRKNKKGKLDSTNLNLEKDDKKASRRKRRRVELKMNRGIGFSTSGDGTKRLRTHVWHAKRFTMTKLWGFHLPLGLQGRGKGSRALLKWYNDGVLIHDASYYVPIQLEGPEVGSIFPFCSESLISALRTVLVPSILSYSQDISHAIISGDIYGRAILHDVRATATNAIAPVTYMWRPRNTVFKAIDGANMSSTKRQLWVWLHASTASEGYDALKFACQKETPPSNFDSSDTN
;
A
#
# COMPACT_ATOMS: atom_id res chain seq x y z
N MET A 1 -27.92 2.04 46.51
CA MET A 1 -28.55 0.72 46.71
C MET A 1 -29.09 0.28 45.35
N GLY A 2 -28.61 -0.80 44.76
CA GLY A 2 -29.17 -1.33 43.50
C GLY A 2 -30.23 -2.37 43.83
N GLU A 3 -31.37 -2.32 43.16
CA GLU A 3 -32.49 -3.26 43.38
C GLU A 3 -32.03 -4.70 43.14
N LYS A 4 -32.29 -5.57 44.12
CA LYS A 4 -32.02 -7.01 44.04
C LYS A 4 -33.13 -7.66 43.22
N VAL A 5 -32.77 -8.22 42.07
CA VAL A 5 -33.67 -9.06 41.29
C VAL A 5 -33.45 -10.51 41.74
N ILE A 6 -34.31 -10.94 42.67
CA ILE A 6 -34.28 -12.27 43.28
C ILE A 6 -35.20 -13.19 42.47
N ASN A 7 -34.68 -14.33 42.01
CA ASN A 7 -35.51 -15.32 41.31
C ASN A 7 -36.28 -16.22 42.31
N VAL A 8 -37.26 -16.99 41.84
CA VAL A 8 -38.18 -17.83 42.67
C VAL A 8 -37.45 -18.76 43.66
N ASN A 9 -36.20 -19.13 43.39
CA ASN A 9 -35.34 -19.94 44.27
C ASN A 9 -34.43 -19.12 45.22
N GLY A 10 -34.72 -17.84 45.47
CA GLY A 10 -34.01 -16.99 46.42
C GLY A 10 -32.60 -16.52 46.00
N LYS A 11 -32.15 -16.85 44.77
CA LYS A 11 -30.81 -16.47 44.29
C LYS A 11 -30.82 -15.11 43.58
N ASP A 12 -30.04 -14.19 44.10
CA ASP A 12 -29.78 -12.85 43.57
C ASP A 12 -28.97 -12.97 42.26
N ARG A 13 -29.55 -12.57 41.11
CA ARG A 13 -28.87 -12.61 39.80
C ARG A 13 -28.17 -11.30 39.44
N SER A 14 -28.08 -10.37 40.39
CA SER A 14 -27.36 -9.12 40.19
C SER A 14 -25.88 -9.39 39.93
N ILE A 15 -25.33 -8.80 38.86
CA ILE A 15 -23.89 -8.91 38.58
C ILE A 15 -23.14 -8.28 39.77
N PRO A 16 -22.28 -9.04 40.48
CA PRO A 16 -21.61 -8.53 41.65
C PRO A 16 -20.66 -7.40 41.25
N ARG A 17 -20.77 -6.25 41.92
CA ARG A 17 -19.90 -5.09 41.67
C ARG A 17 -18.44 -5.35 42.03
N ASN A 18 -18.21 -6.24 43.00
CA ASN A 18 -16.91 -6.61 43.52
C ASN A 18 -16.77 -8.14 43.51
N LEU A 19 -15.60 -8.64 43.09
CA LEU A 19 -15.24 -10.06 43.15
C LEU A 19 -14.30 -10.27 44.33
N ASN A 20 -14.64 -11.19 45.25
CA ASN A 20 -13.69 -11.63 46.26
C ASN A 20 -12.73 -12.65 45.63
N VAL A 21 -11.46 -12.27 45.51
CA VAL A 21 -10.45 -13.06 44.79
C VAL A 21 -10.19 -14.39 45.50
N HIS A 22 -10.07 -14.41 46.83
CA HIS A 22 -9.82 -15.64 47.59
C HIS A 22 -10.93 -16.68 47.39
N LYS A 23 -12.19 -16.28 47.64
CA LYS A 23 -13.35 -17.15 47.44
C LYS A 23 -13.50 -17.68 46.01
N PHE A 24 -12.93 -16.98 45.02
CA PHE A 24 -12.95 -17.40 43.62
C PHE A 24 -11.79 -18.32 43.25
N VAL A 25 -10.64 -18.20 43.91
CA VAL A 25 -9.41 -18.94 43.62
C VAL A 25 -9.34 -20.24 44.42
N ASP A 26 -9.72 -20.23 45.70
CA ASP A 26 -9.62 -21.38 46.61
C ASP A 26 -10.23 -22.69 46.03
N PRO A 27 -11.48 -22.70 45.49
CA PRO A 27 -12.03 -23.93 44.92
C PRO A 27 -11.35 -24.40 43.63
N ARG A 28 -10.50 -23.56 43.01
CA ARG A 28 -9.77 -23.86 41.76
C ARG A 28 -8.26 -24.03 41.97
N ALA A 29 -7.78 -24.02 43.21
CA ALA A 29 -6.35 -24.10 43.50
C ALA A 29 -5.73 -25.37 42.87
N THR A 30 -6.38 -26.52 43.02
CA THR A 30 -5.92 -27.80 42.47
C THR A 30 -5.90 -27.82 40.94
N GLU A 31 -6.88 -27.19 40.29
CA GLU A 31 -6.92 -27.03 38.83
C GLU A 31 -5.76 -26.16 38.33
N LEU A 32 -5.46 -25.06 39.04
CA LEU A 32 -4.36 -24.15 38.70
C LEU A 32 -3.00 -24.82 38.89
N GLU A 33 -2.83 -25.61 39.96
CA GLU A 33 -1.62 -26.39 40.20
C GLU A 33 -1.41 -27.46 39.12
N ALA A 34 -2.47 -28.18 38.75
CA ALA A 34 -2.42 -29.15 37.65
C ALA A 34 -2.03 -28.46 36.33
N LEU A 35 -2.64 -27.32 36.01
CA LEU A 35 -2.30 -26.53 34.82
C LEU A 35 -0.83 -26.08 34.86
N GLN A 36 -0.37 -25.57 35.99
CA GLN A 36 1.00 -25.09 36.16
C GLN A 36 2.02 -26.22 35.96
N SER A 37 1.74 -27.42 36.48
CA SER A 37 2.62 -28.59 36.27
C SER A 37 2.75 -28.95 34.78
N ILE A 38 1.64 -28.90 34.04
CA ILE A 38 1.63 -29.17 32.59
C ILE A 38 2.42 -28.10 31.82
N VAL A 39 2.28 -26.83 32.21
CA VAL A 39 2.98 -25.71 31.55
C VAL A 39 4.48 -25.79 31.82
N LEU A 40 4.91 -26.02 33.06
CA LEU A 40 6.32 -26.15 33.43
C LEU A 40 7.00 -27.35 32.76
N ASN A 41 6.27 -28.45 32.59
CA ASN A 41 6.79 -29.62 31.85
C ASN A 41 6.99 -29.34 30.35
N ARG A 42 6.26 -28.38 29.77
CA ARG A 42 6.30 -28.07 28.33
C ARG A 42 7.12 -26.84 27.98
N MET A 43 7.30 -25.91 28.90
CA MET A 43 7.94 -24.61 28.67
C MET A 43 9.07 -24.39 29.67
N SER A 44 10.19 -23.82 29.21
CA SER A 44 11.25 -23.38 30.12
C SER A 44 10.77 -22.24 31.03
N SER A 45 11.41 -22.10 32.19
CA SER A 45 11.03 -21.17 33.27
C SER A 45 11.11 -19.68 32.90
N ASP A 46 11.65 -19.34 31.72
CA ASP A 46 11.80 -17.96 31.25
C ASP A 46 10.51 -17.41 30.64
N ILE A 47 9.46 -17.31 31.45
CA ILE A 47 8.18 -16.68 31.07
C ILE A 47 8.31 -15.16 31.26
N CYS A 48 9.28 -14.54 30.58
CA CYS A 48 9.39 -13.08 30.59
C CYS A 48 8.65 -12.48 29.40
N ASP A 49 7.69 -11.59 29.68
CA ASP A 49 6.98 -10.84 28.65
C ASP A 49 7.95 -10.02 27.81
N GLN A 50 8.09 -10.41 26.54
CA GLN A 50 8.89 -9.69 25.56
C GLN A 50 8.49 -8.21 25.51
N ARG A 51 9.48 -7.32 25.66
CA ARG A 51 9.27 -5.86 25.67
C ARG A 51 8.51 -5.37 24.44
N SER A 52 8.68 -6.01 23.28
CA SER A 52 7.98 -5.69 22.03
C SER A 52 6.47 -5.91 22.09
N LYS A 53 6.00 -6.83 22.93
CA LYS A 53 4.57 -7.19 23.11
C LYS A 53 3.86 -6.31 24.14
N ARG A 54 4.61 -5.57 24.98
CA ARG A 54 4.04 -4.70 26.03
C ARG A 54 3.17 -3.59 25.43
N ARG A 55 2.02 -3.35 26.06
CA ARG A 55 1.06 -2.28 25.70
C ARG A 55 0.85 -1.35 26.90
N ARG A 56 0.53 -0.08 26.62
CA ARG A 56 0.09 0.85 27.66
C ARG A 56 -1.41 0.67 27.90
N THR A 57 -1.83 0.72 29.15
CA THR A 57 -3.24 0.74 29.53
C THR A 57 -3.89 2.05 29.06
N SER A 58 -5.17 1.98 28.69
CA SER A 58 -5.98 3.15 28.33
C SER A 58 -6.88 3.56 29.49
N SER A 59 -7.23 4.84 29.58
CA SER A 59 -8.16 5.33 30.60
C SER A 59 -9.53 4.64 30.52
N TYR A 60 -10.11 4.30 31.68
CA TYR A 60 -11.48 3.76 31.81
C TYR A 60 -12.59 4.72 31.37
N LEU A 61 -12.29 6.03 31.33
CA LEU A 61 -13.26 7.03 30.93
C LEU A 61 -13.59 6.89 29.43
N ASN A 62 -14.86 6.62 29.13
CA ASN A 62 -15.42 6.69 27.79
C ASN A 62 -15.42 8.16 27.29
N ASN A 63 -14.27 8.67 26.86
CA ASN A 63 -14.04 9.98 26.23
C ASN A 63 -15.09 11.05 26.59
N ALA A 64 -14.81 11.87 27.61
CA ALA A 64 -15.61 13.05 28.00
C ALA A 64 -15.94 14.03 26.84
N SER A 65 -15.24 13.91 25.69
CA SER A 65 -15.57 14.63 24.45
C SER A 65 -16.94 14.28 23.84
N ARG A 66 -17.57 13.14 24.17
CA ARG A 66 -18.97 12.84 23.79
C ARG A 66 -19.98 13.61 24.66
N LYS A 67 -19.71 13.79 25.96
CA LYS A 67 -20.59 14.56 26.86
C LYS A 67 -20.69 16.04 26.45
N ARG A 68 -19.61 16.66 25.95
CA ARG A 68 -19.67 18.03 25.40
C ARG A 68 -20.49 18.15 24.10
N LYS A 69 -20.60 17.07 23.30
CA LYS A 69 -21.43 17.09 22.07
C LYS A 69 -22.93 17.02 22.37
N ASN A 70 -23.33 16.22 23.36
CA ASN A 70 -24.75 16.09 23.71
C ASN A 70 -25.30 17.34 24.41
N LYS A 71 -24.44 18.18 25.02
CA LYS A 71 -24.84 19.50 25.51
C LYS A 71 -25.08 20.52 24.38
N LYS A 72 -24.32 20.46 23.27
CA LYS A 72 -24.56 21.35 22.11
C LYS A 72 -25.80 20.95 21.30
N GLY A 73 -26.00 19.66 21.06
CA GLY A 73 -27.18 19.18 20.30
C GLY A 73 -28.53 19.35 21.01
N LYS A 74 -28.56 19.87 22.24
CA LYS A 74 -29.80 20.16 22.99
C LYS A 74 -30.09 21.66 23.14
N LEU A 75 -29.17 22.53 22.69
CA LEU A 75 -29.31 23.99 22.70
C LEU A 75 -29.59 24.57 21.31
N ASP A 76 -29.51 23.76 20.24
CA ASP A 76 -29.68 24.22 18.85
C ASP A 76 -31.13 24.05 18.32
N SER A 77 -32.13 23.77 19.19
CA SER A 77 -33.55 23.68 18.78
C SER A 77 -34.32 25.00 18.87
N THR A 78 -33.66 26.11 19.20
CA THR A 78 -34.25 27.45 19.22
C THR A 78 -33.40 28.38 18.37
N ASN A 79 -33.88 28.59 17.14
CA ASN A 79 -33.49 29.58 16.14
C ASN A 79 -32.45 30.63 16.58
N LEU A 80 -31.27 30.64 15.96
CA LEU A 80 -30.53 31.87 15.65
C LEU A 80 -29.69 31.67 14.38
N ASN A 81 -29.99 32.50 13.38
CA ASN A 81 -29.12 32.81 12.26
C ASN A 81 -27.69 33.05 12.75
N LEU A 82 -26.72 32.32 12.19
CA LEU A 82 -25.29 32.67 12.25
C LEU A 82 -24.65 32.34 10.91
N GLU A 83 -24.62 33.34 10.05
CA GLU A 83 -23.53 33.47 9.08
C GLU A 83 -22.18 33.34 9.81
N LYS A 84 -21.23 32.66 9.15
CA LYS A 84 -19.79 32.69 9.43
C LYS A 84 -19.39 32.37 10.86
N ASP A 85 -19.34 31.08 11.15
CA ASP A 85 -18.37 30.59 12.14
C ASP A 85 -17.89 29.20 11.72
N ASP A 86 -17.07 29.16 10.66
CA ASP A 86 -16.30 27.99 10.23
C ASP A 86 -15.26 27.63 11.30
N LYS A 87 -15.72 27.24 12.49
CA LYS A 87 -14.89 26.65 13.53
C LYS A 87 -14.44 25.30 13.00
N LYS A 88 -13.32 25.32 12.26
CA LYS A 88 -12.65 24.16 11.67
C LYS A 88 -12.74 23.01 12.66
N ALA A 89 -13.43 21.95 12.25
CA ALA A 89 -13.58 20.76 13.08
C ALA A 89 -12.22 20.34 13.63
N SER A 90 -12.16 19.95 14.91
CA SER A 90 -10.90 19.65 15.57
C SER A 90 -10.04 18.70 14.74
N ARG A 91 -8.71 18.88 14.75
CA ARG A 91 -7.75 18.10 13.95
C ARG A 91 -8.02 16.58 13.99
N ARG A 92 -8.43 16.07 15.17
CA ARG A 92 -8.81 14.66 15.37
C ARG A 92 -10.05 14.24 14.59
N LYS A 93 -11.10 15.07 14.55
CA LYS A 93 -12.32 14.80 13.78
C LYS A 93 -12.04 14.88 12.28
N ARG A 94 -11.34 15.93 11.83
CA ARG A 94 -10.98 16.10 10.42
C ARG A 94 -10.17 14.92 9.89
N ARG A 95 -9.10 14.55 10.60
CA ARG A 95 -8.30 13.35 10.28
C ARG A 95 -9.10 12.06 10.26
N ARG A 96 -10.08 11.90 11.16
CA ARG A 96 -10.91 10.67 11.17
C ARG A 96 -11.78 10.56 9.92
N VAL A 97 -12.35 11.67 9.46
CA VAL A 97 -13.16 11.69 8.23
C VAL A 97 -12.26 11.45 7.02
N GLU A 98 -11.14 12.17 6.93
CA GLU A 98 -10.14 12.00 5.88
C GLU A 98 -9.64 10.55 5.76
N LEU A 99 -9.36 9.87 6.89
CA LEU A 99 -8.90 8.47 6.89
C LEU A 99 -10.01 7.47 6.53
N LYS A 100 -11.28 7.84 6.66
CA LYS A 100 -12.41 7.03 6.17
C LYS A 100 -12.65 7.18 4.66
N MET A 101 -12.07 8.20 4.03
CA MET A 101 -12.23 8.49 2.60
C MET A 101 -11.26 7.71 1.69
N ASN A 102 -10.56 6.71 2.21
CA ASN A 102 -9.85 5.74 1.38
C ASN A 102 -10.87 4.86 0.63
N ARG A 103 -11.34 5.33 -0.53
CA ARG A 103 -12.18 4.56 -1.45
C ARG A 103 -11.43 3.30 -1.90
N GLY A 104 -12.16 2.26 -2.31
CA GLY A 104 -11.57 1.01 -2.81
C GLY A 104 -10.77 1.18 -4.10
N ILE A 105 -11.08 2.21 -4.89
CA ILE A 105 -10.48 2.52 -6.19
C ILE A 105 -9.71 3.84 -6.09
N GLY A 106 -8.46 3.83 -6.56
CA GLY A 106 -7.57 4.99 -6.59
C GLY A 106 -6.92 5.34 -5.23
N PHE A 107 -6.24 6.49 -5.22
CA PHE A 107 -5.62 7.06 -4.02
C PHE A 107 -6.47 8.19 -3.46
N SER A 108 -6.61 8.26 -2.13
CA SER A 108 -7.23 9.44 -1.51
C SER A 108 -6.23 10.60 -1.48
N THR A 109 -6.66 11.78 -1.89
CA THR A 109 -5.86 12.99 -1.83
C THR A 109 -6.17 13.77 -0.56
N SER A 110 -5.14 14.38 0.02
CA SER A 110 -5.31 15.38 1.06
C SER A 110 -5.61 16.74 0.42
N GLY A 111 -6.02 17.74 1.22
CA GLY A 111 -6.26 19.11 0.72
C GLY A 111 -5.06 19.71 -0.03
N ASP A 112 -3.84 19.30 0.35
CA ASP A 112 -2.59 19.74 -0.29
C ASP A 112 -2.23 18.93 -1.56
N GLY A 113 -3.15 18.15 -2.13
CA GLY A 113 -2.91 17.28 -3.31
C GLY A 113 -2.11 15.99 -3.02
N THR A 114 -1.44 15.90 -1.87
CA THR A 114 -0.68 14.70 -1.47
C THR A 114 -1.56 13.45 -1.33
N LYS A 115 -1.19 12.40 -2.05
CA LYS A 115 -1.88 11.12 -2.13
C LYS A 115 -1.59 10.25 -0.89
N ARG A 116 -2.52 9.36 -0.56
CA ARG A 116 -2.38 8.36 0.49
C ARG A 116 -2.51 6.97 -0.10
N LEU A 117 -1.59 6.09 0.28
CA LEU A 117 -1.66 4.67 -0.06
C LEU A 117 -2.87 4.00 0.62
N ARG A 118 -3.28 2.86 0.09
CA ARG A 118 -4.39 2.06 0.65
C ARG A 118 -4.12 1.67 2.12
N THR A 119 -2.88 1.29 2.41
CA THR A 119 -2.40 0.90 3.74
C THR A 119 -2.08 2.09 4.66
N HIS A 120 -2.32 3.34 4.23
CA HIS A 120 -1.89 4.55 4.94
C HIS A 120 -2.35 4.59 6.39
N VAL A 121 -3.59 4.19 6.69
CA VAL A 121 -4.12 4.16 8.07
C VAL A 121 -3.30 3.21 8.96
N TRP A 122 -2.89 2.07 8.43
CA TRP A 122 -2.12 1.07 9.16
C TRP A 122 -0.70 1.58 9.44
N HIS A 123 -0.06 2.17 8.43
CA HIS A 123 1.27 2.76 8.54
C HIS A 123 1.28 3.98 9.47
N ALA A 124 0.32 4.91 9.33
CA ALA A 124 0.22 6.11 10.15
C ALA A 124 0.00 5.84 11.65
N LYS A 125 -0.51 4.66 12.01
CA LYS A 125 -0.64 4.23 13.42
C LYS A 125 0.66 3.72 14.03
N ARG A 126 1.65 3.32 13.20
CA ARG A 126 2.84 2.56 13.63
C ARG A 126 4.15 3.27 13.30
N PHE A 127 4.16 4.08 12.25
CA PHE A 127 5.34 4.74 11.69
C PHE A 127 5.23 6.27 11.76
N THR A 128 6.38 6.94 11.67
CA THR A 128 6.47 8.36 11.32
C THR A 128 6.13 8.48 9.85
N MET A 129 5.07 9.23 9.54
CA MET A 129 4.66 9.48 8.15
C MET A 129 5.26 10.79 7.67
N THR A 130 5.87 10.79 6.50
CA THR A 130 6.41 11.97 5.82
C THR A 130 5.77 12.13 4.44
N LYS A 131 5.84 13.35 3.90
CA LYS A 131 5.38 13.64 2.54
C LYS A 131 6.59 13.53 1.61
N LEU A 132 6.60 12.55 0.73
CA LEU A 132 7.66 12.31 -0.25
C LEU A 132 7.02 11.98 -1.60
N TRP A 133 7.54 12.59 -2.67
CA TRP A 133 7.14 12.29 -4.05
C TRP A 133 5.62 12.38 -4.31
N GLY A 134 4.96 13.33 -3.62
CA GLY A 134 3.50 13.49 -3.70
C GLY A 134 2.67 12.47 -2.91
N PHE A 135 3.30 11.59 -2.13
CA PHE A 135 2.64 10.58 -1.28
C PHE A 135 2.96 10.75 0.21
N HIS A 136 2.06 10.24 1.06
CA HIS A 136 2.34 10.05 2.49
C HIS A 136 2.97 8.67 2.72
N LEU A 137 4.28 8.63 2.99
CA LEU A 137 5.06 7.40 3.13
C LEU A 137 5.59 7.19 4.56
N PRO A 138 5.75 5.93 5.01
CA PRO A 138 6.35 5.62 6.30
C PRO A 138 7.88 5.78 6.22
N LEU A 139 8.46 6.66 7.04
CA LEU A 139 9.92 6.87 7.08
C LEU A 139 10.59 6.00 8.15
N GLY A 140 9.96 5.81 9.31
CA GLY A 140 10.57 5.08 10.42
C GLY A 140 9.59 4.62 11.48
N LEU A 141 10.01 3.67 12.31
CA LEU A 141 9.19 3.19 13.42
C LEU A 141 9.13 4.24 14.54
N GLN A 142 7.96 4.35 15.17
CA GLN A 142 7.78 5.23 16.31
C GLN A 142 8.42 4.61 17.58
N GLY A 143 9.27 5.37 18.27
CA GLY A 143 9.78 5.07 19.61
C GLY A 143 11.28 4.74 19.70
N ARG A 144 11.82 4.69 20.94
CA ARG A 144 13.23 4.37 21.22
C ARG A 144 13.52 2.87 20.97
N GLY A 145 14.70 2.57 20.42
CA GLY A 145 15.21 1.19 20.25
C GLY A 145 14.67 0.42 19.05
N LYS A 146 13.99 1.08 18.10
CA LYS A 146 13.42 0.47 16.88
C LYS A 146 14.01 1.06 15.59
N GLY A 147 15.28 1.44 15.66
CA GLY A 147 16.03 2.03 14.55
C GLY A 147 16.58 0.99 13.57
N SER A 148 17.49 1.43 12.71
CA SER A 148 18.12 0.63 11.65
C SER A 148 18.73 -0.69 12.13
N ARG A 149 19.31 -0.75 13.34
CA ARG A 149 19.87 -2.00 13.90
C ARG A 149 18.82 -3.09 14.10
N ALA A 150 17.62 -2.73 14.57
CA ALA A 150 16.54 -3.70 14.74
C ALA A 150 16.02 -4.17 13.37
N LEU A 151 15.95 -3.26 12.39
CA LEU A 151 15.58 -3.58 11.03
C LEU A 151 16.58 -4.54 10.37
N LEU A 152 17.88 -4.27 10.50
CA LEU A 152 18.94 -5.14 9.96
C LEU A 152 18.91 -6.52 10.61
N LYS A 153 18.70 -6.58 11.93
CA LYS A 153 18.50 -7.85 12.61
C LYS A 153 17.29 -8.62 12.05
N TRP A 154 16.16 -7.96 11.85
CA TRP A 154 14.99 -8.61 11.25
C TRP A 154 15.17 -9.00 9.79
N TYR A 155 15.99 -8.26 9.04
CA TYR A 155 16.34 -8.58 7.67
C TYR A 155 17.21 -9.85 7.60
N ASN A 156 18.15 -10.01 8.54
CA ASN A 156 19.01 -11.18 8.60
C ASN A 156 18.31 -12.41 9.20
N ASP A 157 17.57 -12.23 10.29
CA ASP A 157 17.02 -13.33 11.09
C ASP A 157 15.54 -13.63 10.74
N GLY A 158 14.92 -12.88 9.83
CA GLY A 158 13.48 -12.94 9.61
C GLY A 158 13.02 -12.39 8.26
N VAL A 159 11.79 -11.88 8.21
CA VAL A 159 11.14 -11.42 6.98
C VAL A 159 10.73 -9.95 7.13
N LEU A 160 11.09 -9.15 6.12
CA LEU A 160 10.68 -7.75 6.00
C LEU A 160 9.75 -7.56 4.81
N ILE A 161 8.62 -6.90 5.03
CA ILE A 161 7.67 -6.53 3.98
C ILE A 161 7.66 -5.01 3.84
N HIS A 162 7.87 -4.53 2.61
CA HIS A 162 7.81 -3.11 2.27
C HIS A 162 6.63 -2.84 1.35
N ASP A 163 5.88 -1.77 1.62
CA ASP A 163 4.79 -1.32 0.76
C ASP A 163 5.30 -0.36 -0.32
N ALA A 164 5.56 -0.91 -1.50
CA ALA A 164 6.02 -0.19 -2.69
C ALA A 164 4.87 0.29 -3.62
N SER A 165 3.63 0.40 -3.12
CA SER A 165 2.45 0.73 -3.94
C SER A 165 2.49 2.14 -4.57
N TYR A 166 3.51 2.95 -4.29
CA TYR A 166 3.71 4.27 -4.90
C TYR A 166 4.44 4.21 -6.25
N TYR A 167 5.00 3.05 -6.63
CA TYR A 167 5.52 2.87 -7.98
C TYR A 167 4.40 3.00 -9.02
N VAL A 168 4.70 3.65 -10.13
CA VAL A 168 3.77 3.90 -11.22
C VAL A 168 4.04 2.89 -12.33
N PRO A 169 3.15 1.92 -12.55
CA PRO A 169 3.25 1.03 -13.71
C PRO A 169 2.79 1.77 -14.97
N ILE A 170 3.62 1.74 -16.01
CA ILE A 170 3.31 2.20 -17.36
C ILE A 170 3.17 0.95 -18.24
N GLN A 171 2.06 0.87 -18.98
CA GLN A 171 1.83 -0.19 -19.94
C GLN A 171 2.11 0.32 -21.35
N LEU A 172 3.04 -0.35 -22.04
CA LEU A 172 3.34 -0.15 -23.45
C LEU A 172 2.71 -1.31 -24.23
N GLU A 173 1.98 -0.98 -25.29
CA GLU A 173 1.37 -1.96 -26.17
C GLU A 173 1.88 -1.75 -27.60
N GLY A 174 2.22 -2.84 -28.28
CA GLY A 174 2.65 -2.80 -29.68
C GLY A 174 2.22 -4.07 -30.40
N PRO A 175 2.19 -4.09 -31.74
CA PRO A 175 1.78 -5.28 -32.49
C PRO A 175 2.75 -6.45 -32.23
N GLU A 176 2.18 -7.64 -32.04
CA GLU A 176 2.90 -8.91 -32.05
C GLU A 176 3.26 -9.26 -33.50
N VAL A 177 4.41 -9.92 -33.70
CA VAL A 177 4.87 -10.38 -35.01
C VAL A 177 3.85 -11.37 -35.56
N GLY A 178 2.92 -10.87 -36.36
CA GLY A 178 2.20 -11.69 -37.32
C GLY A 178 3.17 -12.02 -38.45
N SER A 179 3.11 -13.25 -38.95
CA SER A 179 3.89 -13.80 -40.06
C SER A 179 3.94 -12.98 -41.36
N ILE A 180 3.20 -11.87 -41.43
CA ILE A 180 3.11 -10.94 -42.58
C ILE A 180 3.98 -9.68 -42.39
N PHE A 181 4.33 -9.30 -41.15
CA PHE A 181 5.19 -8.14 -40.85
C PHE A 181 6.22 -8.47 -39.76
N PRO A 182 7.44 -8.93 -40.13
CA PRO A 182 8.50 -9.31 -39.17
C PRO A 182 9.07 -8.16 -38.32
N PHE A 183 8.75 -6.90 -38.65
CA PHE A 183 9.38 -5.70 -38.07
C PHE A 183 8.67 -5.10 -36.84
N CYS A 184 7.47 -5.56 -36.45
CA CYS A 184 6.64 -4.80 -35.52
C CYS A 184 6.96 -4.99 -34.03
N SER A 185 7.39 -6.17 -33.55
CA SER A 185 7.93 -6.29 -32.17
C SER A 185 9.31 -5.66 -32.03
N GLU A 186 9.98 -5.46 -33.17
CA GLU A 186 11.24 -4.73 -33.26
C GLU A 186 11.05 -3.27 -32.88
N SER A 187 9.88 -2.66 -33.12
CA SER A 187 9.60 -1.27 -32.74
C SER A 187 9.61 -1.04 -31.22
N LEU A 188 8.99 -1.91 -30.43
CA LEU A 188 9.03 -1.82 -28.95
C LEU A 188 10.45 -2.07 -28.44
N ILE A 189 11.13 -3.09 -28.96
CA ILE A 189 12.49 -3.42 -28.54
C ILE A 189 13.47 -2.31 -28.97
N SER A 190 13.27 -1.71 -30.14
CA SER A 190 14.03 -0.56 -30.68
C SER A 190 13.83 0.67 -29.81
N ALA A 191 12.58 1.04 -29.52
CA ALA A 191 12.27 2.14 -28.61
C ALA A 191 12.96 1.93 -27.25
N LEU A 192 12.84 0.74 -26.66
CA LEU A 192 13.50 0.43 -25.38
C LEU A 192 15.02 0.42 -25.47
N ARG A 193 15.61 -0.01 -26.59
CA ARG A 193 17.06 0.04 -26.82
C ARG A 193 17.59 1.46 -26.79
N THR A 194 16.81 2.44 -27.25
CA THR A 194 17.23 3.85 -27.21
C THR A 194 17.16 4.44 -25.81
N VAL A 195 16.23 3.98 -24.97
CA VAL A 195 15.95 4.59 -23.66
C VAL A 195 16.60 3.83 -22.50
N LEU A 196 16.76 2.51 -22.59
CA LEU A 196 17.22 1.66 -21.50
C LEU A 196 18.71 1.33 -21.59
N VAL A 197 19.40 1.50 -20.47
CA VAL A 197 20.80 1.11 -20.27
C VAL A 197 20.94 0.25 -19.00
N PRO A 198 21.43 -0.99 -19.08
CA PRO A 198 21.84 -1.72 -20.28
C PRO A 198 20.63 -2.07 -21.17
N SER A 199 20.89 -2.21 -22.47
CA SER A 199 19.87 -2.68 -23.42
C SER A 199 19.55 -4.15 -23.18
N ILE A 200 18.33 -4.58 -23.52
CA ILE A 200 17.88 -5.97 -23.43
C ILE A 200 18.80 -6.91 -24.23
N LEU A 201 19.35 -6.42 -25.35
CA LEU A 201 20.24 -7.18 -26.24
C LEU A 201 21.69 -7.26 -25.72
N SER A 202 22.03 -6.53 -24.66
CA SER A 202 23.36 -6.61 -24.05
C SER A 202 23.53 -7.86 -23.17
N TYR A 203 22.42 -8.54 -22.83
CA TYR A 203 22.44 -9.80 -22.08
C TYR A 203 22.73 -11.00 -23.00
N SER A 204 23.06 -12.16 -22.42
CA SER A 204 23.15 -13.41 -23.19
C SER A 204 21.83 -13.74 -23.88
N GLN A 205 21.90 -14.50 -24.97
CA GLN A 205 20.72 -14.88 -25.77
C GLN A 205 19.64 -15.55 -24.90
N ASP A 206 20.04 -16.45 -24.00
CA ASP A 206 19.11 -17.15 -23.10
C ASP A 206 18.36 -16.18 -22.16
N ILE A 207 19.08 -15.21 -21.57
CA ILE A 207 18.49 -14.23 -20.65
C ILE A 207 17.58 -13.27 -21.41
N SER A 208 18.01 -12.78 -22.57
CA SER A 208 17.18 -11.89 -23.39
C SER A 208 15.90 -12.58 -23.85
N HIS A 209 15.98 -13.86 -24.24
CA HIS A 209 14.81 -14.65 -24.60
C HIS A 209 13.87 -14.87 -23.42
N ALA A 210 14.39 -15.18 -22.22
CA ALA A 210 13.61 -15.32 -20.99
C ALA A 210 12.95 -14.01 -20.52
N ILE A 211 13.57 -12.85 -20.79
CA ILE A 211 12.96 -11.54 -20.54
C ILE A 211 11.83 -11.30 -21.53
N ILE A 212 12.06 -11.50 -22.83
CA ILE A 212 11.08 -11.24 -23.90
C ILE A 212 9.88 -12.19 -23.82
N SER A 213 10.08 -13.46 -23.42
CA SER A 213 9.00 -14.42 -23.18
C SER A 213 8.10 -13.99 -22.01
N GLY A 214 8.66 -13.27 -21.04
CA GLY A 214 8.01 -12.85 -19.81
C GLY A 214 8.28 -13.78 -18.62
N ASP A 215 9.28 -14.66 -18.71
CA ASP A 215 9.66 -15.57 -17.61
C ASP A 215 10.43 -14.83 -16.51
N ILE A 216 11.19 -13.80 -16.90
CA ILE A 216 12.03 -13.00 -16.00
C ILE A 216 11.73 -11.51 -16.21
N TYR A 217 11.80 -10.71 -15.15
CA TYR A 217 11.76 -9.25 -15.23
C TYR A 217 13.17 -8.66 -15.41
N GLY A 218 13.28 -7.59 -16.19
CA GLY A 218 14.52 -6.85 -16.40
C GLY A 218 14.65 -5.65 -15.46
N ARG A 219 15.89 -5.19 -15.26
CA ARG A 219 16.21 -3.94 -14.56
C ARG A 219 17.16 -3.13 -15.42
N ALA A 220 16.87 -1.86 -15.60
CA ALA A 220 17.71 -0.94 -16.38
C ALA A 220 17.59 0.49 -15.83
N ILE A 221 18.46 1.37 -16.31
CA ILE A 221 18.38 2.80 -16.10
C ILE A 221 17.72 3.41 -17.34
N LEU A 222 16.70 4.22 -17.12
CA LEU A 222 16.02 4.99 -18.14
C LEU A 222 16.82 6.26 -18.41
N HIS A 223 17.12 6.55 -19.67
CA HIS A 223 17.82 7.74 -20.11
C HIS A 223 16.92 8.64 -20.94
N ASP A 224 17.19 9.94 -20.93
CA ASP A 224 16.51 10.87 -21.83
C ASP A 224 17.15 10.81 -23.22
N VAL A 225 16.35 10.45 -24.23
CA VAL A 225 16.77 10.35 -25.64
C VAL A 225 16.89 11.73 -26.30
N ARG A 226 16.34 12.79 -25.68
CA ARG A 226 16.39 14.15 -26.21
C ARG A 226 17.72 14.86 -25.96
N ALA A 227 18.45 14.43 -24.94
CA ALA A 227 19.70 15.05 -24.54
C ALA A 227 20.88 14.48 -25.35
N THR A 228 21.78 15.36 -25.81
CA THR A 228 23.01 14.97 -26.51
C THR A 228 24.04 14.30 -25.59
N ALA A 229 23.92 14.50 -24.27
CA ALA A 229 24.65 13.78 -23.23
C ALA A 229 23.73 12.74 -22.56
N THR A 230 24.31 11.63 -22.10
CA THR A 230 23.59 10.50 -21.46
C THR A 230 23.00 10.89 -20.10
N ASN A 231 21.89 11.61 -20.11
CA ASN A 231 21.18 12.01 -18.90
C ASN A 231 20.36 10.83 -18.35
N ALA A 232 20.80 10.26 -17.23
CA ALA A 232 20.07 9.21 -16.52
C ALA A 232 18.87 9.81 -15.78
N ILE A 233 17.67 9.29 -16.04
CA ILE A 233 16.41 9.70 -15.40
C ILE A 233 16.20 8.87 -14.13
N ALA A 234 16.07 7.56 -14.26
CA ALA A 234 15.69 6.70 -13.13
C ALA A 234 16.03 5.23 -13.34
N PRO A 235 16.26 4.47 -12.25
CA PRO A 235 16.24 3.01 -12.31
C PRO A 235 14.80 2.52 -12.50
N VAL A 236 14.65 1.52 -13.34
CA VAL A 236 13.37 1.01 -13.82
C VAL A 236 13.40 -0.51 -13.81
N THR A 237 12.30 -1.09 -13.36
CA THR A 237 12.01 -2.50 -13.53
C THR A 237 11.01 -2.65 -14.66
N TYR A 238 11.18 -3.62 -15.54
CA TYR A 238 10.24 -3.89 -16.63
C TYR A 238 9.99 -5.38 -16.81
N MET A 239 8.82 -5.75 -17.28
CA MET A 239 8.42 -7.13 -17.48
C MET A 239 7.45 -7.25 -18.64
N TRP A 240 7.75 -8.15 -19.57
CA TRP A 240 6.86 -8.50 -20.66
C TRP A 240 5.69 -9.33 -20.12
N ARG A 241 4.47 -9.07 -20.60
CA ARG A 241 3.33 -9.92 -20.25
C ARG A 241 3.59 -11.34 -20.78
N PRO A 242 3.57 -12.38 -19.93
CA PRO A 242 3.80 -13.76 -20.37
C PRO A 242 2.83 -14.17 -21.49
N ARG A 243 3.30 -14.99 -22.44
CA ARG A 243 2.46 -15.52 -23.55
C ARG A 243 1.42 -16.57 -23.10
N ASN A 244 1.41 -16.93 -21.81
CA ASN A 244 0.68 -18.09 -21.31
C ASN A 244 -0.85 -17.98 -21.44
N THR A 245 -1.45 -19.09 -21.89
CA THR A 245 -2.90 -19.27 -22.10
C THR A 245 -3.73 -19.13 -20.82
N VAL A 246 -3.14 -19.36 -19.64
CA VAL A 246 -3.82 -19.26 -18.34
C VAL A 246 -4.32 -17.83 -18.06
N PHE A 247 -3.58 -16.80 -18.50
CA PHE A 247 -3.99 -15.40 -18.34
C PHE A 247 -5.10 -14.98 -19.32
N LYS A 248 -5.41 -15.78 -20.36
CA LYS A 248 -6.54 -15.54 -21.25
C LYS A 248 -7.88 -15.85 -20.56
N ALA A 249 -7.89 -16.68 -19.53
CA ALA A 249 -9.11 -17.10 -18.83
C ALA A 249 -9.60 -16.10 -17.76
N ILE A 250 -8.70 -15.31 -17.16
CA ILE A 250 -9.04 -14.39 -16.06
C ILE A 250 -9.68 -13.09 -16.58
N ASP A 251 -9.27 -12.62 -17.77
CA ASP A 251 -9.72 -11.33 -18.29
C ASP A 251 -11.08 -11.38 -19.01
N GLY A 252 -11.71 -12.56 -19.16
CA GLY A 252 -13.02 -12.72 -19.80
C GLY A 252 -13.13 -12.16 -21.23
N ALA A 253 -12.01 -11.70 -21.79
CA ALA A 253 -11.92 -11.02 -23.06
C ALA A 253 -11.60 -12.07 -24.13
N ASN A 254 -12.64 -12.51 -24.83
CA ASN A 254 -12.51 -13.01 -26.19
C ASN A 254 -11.94 -11.89 -27.06
N MET A 255 -10.62 -11.76 -27.13
CA MET A 255 -9.99 -11.08 -28.25
C MET A 255 -8.62 -11.66 -28.52
N SER A 256 -8.44 -12.06 -29.77
CA SER A 256 -7.20 -12.04 -30.52
C SER A 256 -6.49 -10.68 -30.37
N SER A 257 -5.93 -10.36 -29.21
CA SER A 257 -5.06 -9.20 -29.08
C SER A 257 -3.71 -9.61 -29.66
N THR A 258 -3.54 -9.37 -30.95
CA THR A 258 -2.28 -9.42 -31.71
C THR A 258 -1.29 -8.36 -31.21
N LYS A 259 -1.34 -7.97 -29.93
CA LYS A 259 -0.55 -6.90 -29.33
C LYS A 259 0.23 -7.45 -28.15
N ARG A 260 1.54 -7.27 -28.20
CA ARG A 260 2.45 -7.55 -27.11
C ARG A 260 2.38 -6.41 -26.09
N GLN A 261 2.28 -6.78 -24.81
CA GLN A 261 2.22 -5.83 -23.70
C GLN A 261 3.52 -5.90 -22.86
N LEU A 262 4.01 -4.72 -22.48
CA LEU A 262 5.16 -4.54 -21.61
C LEU A 262 4.78 -3.61 -20.46
N TRP A 263 5.14 -4.01 -19.25
CA TRP A 263 4.97 -3.18 -18.07
C TRP A 263 6.31 -2.62 -17.61
N VAL A 264 6.31 -1.32 -17.32
CA VAL A 264 7.49 -0.57 -16.90
C VAL A 264 7.14 0.14 -15.58
N TRP A 265 7.81 -0.23 -14.49
CA TRP A 265 7.59 0.38 -13.19
C TRP A 265 8.55 1.54 -12.97
N LEU A 266 8.01 2.75 -12.90
CA LEU A 266 8.74 3.96 -12.56
C LEU A 266 8.54 4.33 -11.10
N HIS A 267 9.56 4.93 -10.52
CA HIS A 267 9.45 5.54 -9.22
C HIS A 267 8.57 6.80 -9.27
N ALA A 268 7.80 7.08 -8.22
CA ALA A 268 6.86 8.20 -8.18
C ALA A 268 7.49 9.57 -8.48
N SER A 269 8.75 9.77 -8.09
CA SER A 269 9.47 11.03 -8.29
C SER A 269 9.78 11.33 -9.75
N THR A 270 9.99 10.30 -10.55
CA THR A 270 10.46 10.39 -11.95
C THR A 270 9.38 9.94 -12.92
N ALA A 271 8.16 9.72 -12.44
CA ALA A 271 7.08 9.15 -13.24
C ALA A 271 6.69 10.04 -14.42
N SER A 272 6.68 11.37 -14.26
CA SER A 272 6.39 12.31 -15.36
C SER A 272 7.51 12.32 -16.40
N GLU A 273 8.74 12.54 -15.96
CA GLU A 273 9.92 12.61 -16.83
C GLU A 273 10.15 11.30 -17.59
N GLY A 274 10.05 10.16 -16.89
CA GLY A 274 10.21 8.87 -17.51
C GLY A 274 9.08 8.49 -18.45
N TYR A 275 7.84 8.91 -18.16
CA TYR A 275 6.74 8.77 -19.11
C TYR A 275 6.97 9.58 -20.38
N ASP A 276 7.43 10.83 -20.25
CA ASP A 276 7.71 11.69 -21.40
C ASP A 276 8.87 11.17 -22.26
N ALA A 277 9.91 10.60 -21.65
CA ALA A 277 11.02 9.95 -22.35
C ALA A 277 10.56 8.72 -23.13
N LEU A 278 9.78 7.83 -22.50
CA LEU A 278 9.20 6.66 -23.17
C LEU A 278 8.26 7.07 -24.31
N LYS A 279 7.39 8.07 -24.07
CA LYS A 279 6.48 8.61 -25.08
C LYS A 279 7.24 9.14 -26.29
N PHE A 280 8.32 9.89 -26.06
CA PHE A 280 9.16 10.43 -27.12
C PHE A 280 9.84 9.33 -27.94
N ALA A 281 10.38 8.30 -27.29
CA ALA A 281 11.00 7.17 -27.98
C ALA A 281 9.99 6.41 -28.84
N CYS A 282 8.77 6.18 -28.33
CA CYS A 282 7.71 5.54 -29.11
C CYS A 282 7.28 6.37 -30.33
N GLN A 283 7.24 7.70 -30.22
CA GLN A 283 6.89 8.59 -31.34
C GLN A 283 7.96 8.62 -32.45
N LYS A 284 9.24 8.42 -32.09
CA LYS A 284 10.34 8.38 -33.06
C LYS A 284 10.28 7.15 -33.96
N GLU A 285 9.77 6.03 -33.45
CA GLU A 285 9.63 4.77 -34.20
C GLU A 285 8.40 4.75 -35.11
N THR A 286 7.41 5.63 -34.90
CA THR A 286 6.27 5.77 -35.81
C THR A 286 6.63 6.70 -36.97
N PRO A 287 6.67 6.25 -38.23
CA PRO A 287 6.89 7.16 -39.35
C PRO A 287 5.77 8.20 -39.42
N PRO A 288 6.05 9.44 -39.87
CA PRO A 288 4.99 10.41 -40.09
C PRO A 288 4.03 9.83 -41.13
N SER A 289 2.76 9.64 -40.73
CA SER A 289 1.71 9.28 -41.67
C SER A 289 1.64 10.35 -42.76
N ASN A 290 1.86 9.94 -44.02
CA ASN A 290 1.65 10.79 -45.18
C ASN A 290 0.28 11.47 -45.06
N PHE A 291 0.28 12.80 -45.10
CA PHE A 291 -0.91 13.57 -45.41
C PHE A 291 -1.32 13.18 -46.83
N ASP A 292 -2.45 12.49 -46.99
CA ASP A 292 -3.15 12.47 -48.26
C ASP A 292 -3.73 13.87 -48.48
N SER A 293 -2.95 14.71 -49.15
CA SER A 293 -3.46 15.85 -49.90
C SER A 293 -4.11 15.31 -51.17
N SER A 294 -5.42 15.04 -51.10
CA SER A 294 -6.26 14.88 -52.28
C SER A 294 -7.47 15.82 -52.18
N ASP A 295 -7.19 17.12 -52.13
CA ASP A 295 -8.12 18.16 -52.55
C ASP A 295 -7.51 18.85 -53.77
N THR A 296 -7.85 18.32 -54.95
CA THR A 296 -7.79 19.06 -56.21
C THR A 296 -9.19 19.01 -56.81
N ASN A 297 -9.83 20.18 -56.81
CA ASN A 297 -10.93 20.54 -57.70
C ASN A 297 -10.52 20.39 -59.17
#